data_AF-A0A5M5E6P7-F1
#
_entry.id   AF-A0A5M5E6P7-F1
#
_cell.length_a   1.000
_cell.length_b   1.000
_cell.length_c   1.000
_cell.angle_alpha   90.00
_cell.angle_beta   90.00
_cell.angle_gamma   90.00
#
_symmetry.space_group_name_H-M   'P 1'
#
loop_
_entity.id
_entity.type
_entity.pdbx_description
1 polymer ?
#
loop_
_entity_poly.entity_id
_entity_poly.type
_entity_poly.pdbx_seq_one_letter_code
_entity_poly.pdbx_strand_id
1 'polypeptide(L)'
;MNKKNELALQVLTLAVLASKGIKIARLSGNRNFDEKVVKAKMKSMKANGMLVPAIIVDAKKVIEAGLEIVDFETGEIISAADAARYVVLVDANHRYKGHLNLLEANKDLKDEEKYKGEFYLIYALNEEIAVSRMFSEINVCTNPWKGGDFTKGAKMVCKEPLPVLDFIEKLTDEGYPLPTASKWATFKGDITKKIMADAMAGKINDKLRKTNGLKRGERLLKAASEHLSKEVLKSRTLIDWAIKEYEEADDEQKVSVINSLVGFFSSLSKEKAEQIEKAKGQRGGDTKETIINRLLNNFYEQYTQSQSTSTDE
;
A
#
# COMPACT_ATOMS: atom_id res chain seq x y z
N MET A 1 -17.58 -37.89 27.94
CA MET A 1 -16.35 -37.31 27.32
C MET A 1 -16.38 -37.64 25.83
N ASN A 2 -16.83 -36.70 24.99
CA ASN A 2 -16.83 -36.87 23.54
C ASN A 2 -15.41 -36.62 23.01
N LYS A 3 -14.87 -37.58 22.26
CA LYS A 3 -13.61 -37.43 21.53
C LYS A 3 -13.72 -36.18 20.65
N LYS A 4 -12.78 -35.24 20.83
CA LYS A 4 -12.56 -34.10 19.96
C LYS A 4 -12.55 -34.58 18.51
N ASN A 5 -13.50 -34.13 17.69
CA ASN A 5 -13.38 -34.20 16.24
C ASN A 5 -12.21 -33.30 15.85
N GLU A 6 -11.04 -33.88 15.61
CA GLU A 6 -10.01 -33.22 14.80
C GLU A 6 -10.57 -33.11 13.38
N LEU A 7 -11.16 -31.97 13.03
CA LEU A 7 -11.42 -31.62 11.64
C LEU A 7 -10.06 -31.43 10.96
N ALA A 8 -9.51 -32.49 10.39
CA ALA A 8 -8.37 -32.41 9.49
C ALA A 8 -8.80 -31.71 8.20
N LEU A 9 -8.70 -30.38 8.17
CA LEU A 9 -8.88 -29.59 6.96
C LEU A 9 -7.80 -29.96 5.94
N GLN A 10 -8.21 -30.46 4.78
CA GLN A 10 -7.30 -30.89 3.72
C GLN A 10 -7.12 -29.77 2.68
N VAL A 11 -5.86 -29.41 2.42
CA VAL A 11 -5.51 -28.62 1.25
C VAL A 11 -5.40 -29.56 0.05
N LEU A 12 -6.10 -29.23 -1.02
CA LEU A 12 -6.11 -29.95 -2.28
C LEU A 12 -5.24 -29.24 -3.30
N THR A 13 -4.80 -29.96 -4.33
CA THR A 13 -4.18 -29.37 -5.52
C THR A 13 -5.14 -29.40 -6.70
N LEU A 14 -4.93 -28.52 -7.68
CA LEU A 14 -5.69 -28.54 -8.92
C LEU A 14 -5.55 -29.89 -9.64
N ALA A 15 -4.35 -30.48 -9.64
CA ALA A 15 -4.13 -31.82 -10.18
C ALA A 15 -5.00 -32.90 -9.52
N VAL A 16 -5.21 -32.83 -8.19
CA VAL A 16 -6.09 -33.76 -7.46
C VAL A 16 -7.57 -33.56 -7.80
N LEU A 17 -8.02 -32.33 -8.05
CA LEU A 17 -9.39 -32.09 -8.53
C LEU A 17 -9.56 -32.61 -9.97
N ALA A 18 -8.60 -32.33 -10.84
CA ALA A 18 -8.61 -32.78 -12.23
C ALA A 18 -8.62 -34.31 -12.36
N SER A 19 -7.85 -35.03 -11.52
CA SER A 19 -7.84 -36.51 -11.53
C SER A 19 -9.17 -37.13 -11.10
N LYS A 20 -10.02 -36.36 -10.39
CA LYS A 20 -11.39 -36.74 -10.02
C LYS A 20 -12.43 -36.29 -11.05
N GLY A 21 -12.01 -35.66 -12.16
CA GLY A 21 -12.91 -35.07 -13.16
C GLY A 21 -13.67 -33.84 -12.66
N ILE A 22 -13.21 -33.20 -11.58
CA ILE A 22 -13.82 -32.00 -11.01
C ILE A 22 -13.21 -30.76 -11.66
N LYS A 23 -14.08 -29.90 -12.18
CA LYS A 23 -13.76 -28.63 -12.83
C LYS A 23 -13.97 -27.44 -11.89
N ILE A 24 -13.41 -26.30 -12.30
CA ILE A 24 -13.53 -25.04 -11.56
C ILE A 24 -14.59 -24.15 -12.22
N ALA A 25 -15.51 -23.67 -11.40
CA ALA A 25 -16.50 -22.66 -11.74
C ALA A 25 -16.22 -21.35 -10.97
N ARG A 26 -16.87 -20.26 -11.39
CA ARG A 26 -16.94 -19.01 -10.64
C ARG A 26 -18.36 -18.47 -10.61
N LEU A 27 -18.65 -17.64 -9.62
CA LEU A 27 -19.88 -16.84 -9.58
C LEU A 27 -19.93 -15.89 -10.78
N SER A 28 -21.05 -15.87 -11.51
CA SER A 28 -21.18 -15.00 -12.69
C SER A 28 -21.13 -13.51 -12.33
N GLY A 29 -21.72 -13.15 -11.18
CA GLY A 29 -21.70 -11.79 -10.63
C GLY A 29 -20.37 -11.34 -9.99
N ASN A 30 -19.30 -12.15 -10.09
CA ASN A 30 -17.99 -11.73 -9.57
C ASN A 30 -17.33 -10.68 -10.49
N ARG A 31 -16.45 -9.86 -9.92
CA ARG A 31 -15.76 -8.78 -10.64
C ARG A 31 -15.02 -9.30 -11.88
N ASN A 32 -14.93 -8.44 -12.89
CA ASN A 32 -14.18 -8.71 -14.12
C ASN A 32 -12.69 -8.92 -13.83
N PHE A 33 -12.03 -9.67 -14.72
CA PHE A 33 -10.58 -9.81 -14.67
C PHE A 33 -9.91 -8.48 -15.03
N ASP A 34 -9.03 -8.03 -14.16
CA ASP A 34 -8.16 -6.89 -14.42
C ASP A 34 -6.80 -7.43 -14.85
N GLU A 35 -6.39 -7.13 -16.09
CA GLU A 35 -5.14 -7.64 -16.65
C GLU A 35 -3.90 -7.24 -15.85
N LYS A 36 -3.87 -6.02 -15.30
CA LYS A 36 -2.73 -5.55 -14.49
C LYS A 36 -2.66 -6.35 -13.20
N VAL A 37 -3.79 -6.62 -12.57
CA VAL A 37 -3.86 -7.47 -11.38
C VAL A 37 -3.45 -8.90 -11.70
N VAL A 38 -3.95 -9.50 -12.79
CA VAL A 38 -3.57 -10.85 -13.23
C VAL A 38 -2.06 -10.93 -13.48
N LYS A 39 -1.49 -10.00 -14.25
CA LYS A 39 -0.03 -9.93 -14.50
C LYS A 39 0.78 -9.80 -13.22
N ALA A 40 0.31 -8.99 -12.25
CA ALA A 40 0.95 -8.88 -10.95
C ALA A 40 0.90 -10.21 -10.16
N LYS A 41 -0.23 -10.95 -10.21
CA LYS A 41 -0.33 -12.28 -9.60
C LYS A 41 0.57 -13.31 -10.28
N MET A 42 0.66 -13.30 -11.62
CA MET A 42 1.59 -14.16 -12.36
C MET A 42 3.04 -13.95 -11.92
N LYS A 43 3.48 -12.69 -11.84
CA LYS A 43 4.83 -12.35 -11.36
C LYS A 43 5.06 -12.84 -9.93
N SER A 44 4.09 -12.65 -9.04
CA SER A 44 4.17 -13.12 -7.66
C SER A 44 4.26 -14.64 -7.56
N MET A 45 3.45 -15.38 -8.32
CA MET A 45 3.45 -16.85 -8.29
C MET A 45 4.73 -17.45 -8.86
N LYS A 46 5.30 -16.84 -9.92
CA LYS A 46 6.63 -17.23 -10.43
C LYS A 46 7.73 -17.05 -9.39
N ALA A 47 7.69 -15.95 -8.63
CA ALA A 47 8.75 -15.63 -7.67
C ALA A 47 8.60 -16.36 -6.32
N ASN A 48 7.37 -16.53 -5.84
CA ASN A 48 7.10 -16.93 -4.45
C ASN A 48 6.24 -18.19 -4.32
N GLY A 49 5.80 -18.78 -5.44
CA GLY A 49 4.74 -19.80 -5.41
C GLY A 49 3.41 -19.24 -4.91
N MET A 50 2.51 -20.15 -4.52
CA MET A 50 1.22 -19.79 -3.93
C MET A 50 1.32 -19.83 -2.40
N LEU A 51 1.15 -18.66 -1.77
CA LEU A 51 1.33 -18.50 -0.32
C LEU A 51 0.03 -18.73 0.50
N VAL A 52 -1.12 -18.71 -0.16
CA VAL A 52 -2.45 -18.85 0.49
C VAL A 52 -3.34 -19.70 -0.42
N PRO A 53 -3.99 -20.78 0.06
CA PRO A 53 -4.90 -21.58 -0.77
C PRO A 53 -6.09 -20.74 -1.26
N ALA A 54 -6.68 -21.15 -2.38
CA ALA A 54 -7.95 -20.60 -2.87
C ALA A 54 -9.11 -21.26 -2.12
N ILE A 55 -10.17 -20.51 -1.85
CA ILE A 55 -11.35 -21.03 -1.17
C ILE A 55 -12.38 -21.50 -2.19
N ILE A 56 -12.86 -22.73 -2.03
CA ILE A 56 -13.88 -23.36 -2.86
C ILE A 56 -15.10 -23.83 -2.05
N VAL A 57 -16.22 -23.96 -2.74
CA VAL A 57 -17.46 -24.59 -2.26
C VAL A 57 -18.05 -25.50 -3.34
N ASP A 58 -18.90 -26.44 -2.96
CA ASP A 58 -19.60 -27.29 -3.93
C ASP A 58 -20.54 -26.48 -4.82
N ALA A 59 -20.48 -26.69 -6.14
CA ALA A 59 -21.35 -26.00 -7.09
C ALA A 59 -22.83 -26.24 -6.84
N LYS A 60 -23.19 -27.46 -6.39
CA LYS A 60 -24.57 -27.81 -6.03
C LYS A 60 -25.12 -26.86 -4.95
N LYS A 61 -24.35 -26.61 -3.89
CA LYS A 61 -24.73 -25.70 -2.80
C LYS A 61 -24.91 -24.26 -3.30
N VAL A 62 -24.10 -23.83 -4.26
CA VAL A 62 -24.19 -22.48 -4.83
C VAL A 62 -25.46 -22.31 -5.67
N ILE A 63 -25.78 -23.31 -6.51
CA ILE A 63 -27.00 -23.32 -7.33
C ILE A 63 -28.25 -23.43 -6.45
N GLU A 64 -28.25 -24.29 -5.43
CA GLU A 64 -29.35 -24.41 -4.46
C GLU A 64 -29.59 -23.11 -3.69
N ALA A 65 -28.55 -22.29 -3.50
CA ALA A 65 -28.65 -20.95 -2.94
C ALA A 65 -29.18 -19.90 -3.93
N GLY A 66 -29.57 -20.29 -5.15
CA GLY A 66 -30.10 -19.42 -6.18
C GLY A 66 -29.05 -18.55 -6.88
N LEU A 67 -27.76 -18.92 -6.80
CA LEU A 67 -26.66 -18.17 -7.41
C LEU A 67 -26.25 -18.79 -8.74
N GLU A 68 -26.08 -17.95 -9.75
CA GLU A 68 -25.60 -18.37 -11.07
C GLU A 68 -24.06 -18.53 -11.05
N ILE A 69 -23.62 -19.64 -11.63
CA ILE A 69 -22.21 -19.96 -11.79
C ILE A 69 -21.90 -20.25 -13.26
N VAL A 70 -20.67 -19.95 -13.64
CA VAL A 70 -20.15 -20.19 -14.99
C VAL A 70 -18.88 -21.03 -14.92
N ASP A 71 -18.62 -21.81 -15.96
CA ASP A 71 -17.33 -22.46 -16.17
C ASP A 71 -16.24 -21.39 -16.21
N PHE A 72 -15.14 -21.62 -15.48
CA PHE A 72 -14.12 -20.59 -15.30
C PHE A 72 -13.41 -20.24 -16.62
N GLU A 73 -13.25 -21.20 -17.52
CA GLU A 73 -12.51 -21.04 -18.77
C GLU A 73 -13.41 -20.59 -19.91
N THR A 74 -14.57 -21.24 -20.08
CA THR A 74 -15.48 -20.95 -21.21
C THR A 74 -16.44 -19.81 -20.91
N GLY A 75 -16.75 -19.54 -19.64
CA GLY A 75 -17.75 -18.56 -19.24
C GLY A 75 -19.20 -19.02 -19.46
N GLU A 76 -19.42 -20.27 -19.85
CA GLU A 76 -20.75 -20.83 -20.05
C GLU A 76 -21.46 -21.08 -18.71
N ILE A 77 -22.76 -20.82 -18.65
CA ILE A 77 -23.60 -21.08 -17.48
C ILE A 77 -23.66 -22.57 -17.20
N ILE A 78 -23.47 -22.97 -15.94
CA ILE A 78 -23.55 -24.37 -15.52
C ILE A 78 -24.92 -24.69 -14.95
N SER A 79 -25.53 -25.77 -15.44
CA SER A 79 -26.84 -26.24 -14.98
C SER A 79 -26.74 -27.03 -13.66
N ALA A 80 -27.88 -27.19 -12.98
CA ALA A 80 -27.97 -28.04 -11.78
C ALA A 80 -27.60 -29.52 -12.07
N ALA A 81 -27.87 -30.01 -13.28
CA ALA A 81 -27.54 -31.38 -13.68
C ALA A 81 -26.01 -31.61 -13.75
N ASP A 82 -25.27 -30.56 -14.08
CA ASP A 82 -23.81 -30.63 -14.25
C ASP A 82 -23.03 -30.28 -12.97
N ALA A 83 -23.73 -29.76 -11.95
CA ALA A 83 -23.15 -29.22 -10.72
C ALA A 83 -22.22 -30.20 -9.99
N ALA A 84 -22.50 -31.51 -10.02
CA ALA A 84 -21.67 -32.51 -9.36
C ALA A 84 -20.23 -32.60 -9.91
N ARG A 85 -19.98 -32.02 -11.10
CA ARG A 85 -18.66 -31.99 -11.75
C ARG A 85 -17.89 -30.71 -11.44
N TYR A 86 -18.41 -29.83 -10.58
CA TYR A 86 -17.83 -28.50 -10.36
C TYR A 86 -17.69 -28.15 -8.89
N VAL A 87 -16.60 -27.44 -8.59
CA VAL A 87 -16.47 -26.61 -7.38
C VAL A 87 -16.37 -25.15 -7.79
N VAL A 88 -16.84 -24.24 -6.94
CA VAL A 88 -16.92 -22.81 -7.23
C VAL A 88 -15.84 -22.07 -6.44
N LEU A 89 -15.01 -21.30 -7.15
CA LEU A 89 -14.05 -20.38 -6.54
C LEU A 89 -14.74 -19.13 -5.98
N VAL A 90 -14.80 -19.04 -4.65
CA VAL A 90 -15.31 -17.86 -3.93
C VAL A 90 -14.20 -16.87 -3.54
N ASP A 91 -12.94 -17.30 -3.61
CA ASP A 91 -11.74 -16.46 -3.53
C ASP A 91 -10.83 -16.67 -4.76
N ALA A 92 -9.80 -15.84 -4.91
CA ALA A 92 -8.62 -16.12 -5.74
C ALA A 92 -8.85 -16.18 -7.26
N ASN A 93 -9.94 -15.62 -7.78
CA ASN A 93 -10.26 -15.64 -9.22
C ASN A 93 -9.10 -15.08 -10.09
N HIS A 94 -8.55 -13.89 -9.82
CA HIS A 94 -7.40 -13.37 -10.57
C HIS A 94 -6.11 -14.19 -10.39
N ARG A 95 -5.96 -14.88 -9.24
CA ARG A 95 -4.81 -15.77 -9.01
C ARG A 95 -4.94 -17.03 -9.85
N TYR A 96 -6.14 -17.64 -9.89
CA TYR A 96 -6.39 -18.81 -10.73
C TYR A 96 -6.24 -18.48 -12.21
N LYS A 97 -6.79 -17.33 -12.67
CA LYS A 97 -6.55 -16.86 -14.04
C LYS A 97 -5.07 -16.65 -14.34
N GLY A 98 -4.32 -16.08 -13.38
CA GLY A 98 -2.87 -15.96 -13.50
C GLY A 98 -2.15 -17.31 -13.61
N HIS A 99 -2.60 -18.32 -12.86
CA HIS A 99 -2.03 -19.67 -12.92
C HIS A 99 -2.29 -20.31 -14.29
N LEU A 100 -3.52 -20.24 -14.80
CA LEU A 100 -3.86 -20.72 -16.15
C LEU A 100 -3.04 -20.02 -17.23
N ASN A 101 -2.90 -18.69 -17.16
CA ASN A 101 -2.08 -17.93 -18.11
C ASN A 101 -0.59 -18.32 -18.06
N LEU A 102 -0.08 -18.72 -16.89
CA LEU A 102 1.29 -19.21 -16.74
C LEU A 102 1.46 -20.59 -17.37
N LEU A 103 0.50 -21.49 -17.18
CA LEU A 103 0.50 -22.81 -17.82
C LEU A 103 0.38 -22.70 -19.34
N GLU A 104 -0.44 -21.78 -19.83
CA GLU A 104 -0.55 -21.51 -21.27
C GLU A 104 0.79 -21.00 -21.83
N ALA A 105 1.39 -20.01 -21.18
CA ALA A 105 2.68 -19.45 -21.59
C ALA A 105 3.82 -20.48 -21.53
N ASN A 106 3.71 -21.55 -20.76
CA ASN A 106 4.72 -22.62 -20.74
C ASN A 106 4.83 -23.35 -22.08
N LYS A 107 3.79 -23.37 -22.91
CA LYS A 107 3.80 -24.09 -24.21
C LYS A 107 4.89 -23.55 -25.15
N ASP A 108 5.22 -22.27 -25.01
CA ASP A 108 6.19 -21.56 -25.85
C ASP A 108 7.58 -21.43 -25.21
N LEU A 109 7.81 -22.03 -24.03
CA LEU A 109 9.03 -21.88 -23.25
C LEU A 109 9.85 -23.16 -23.18
N LYS A 110 11.18 -23.02 -23.03
CA LYS A 110 12.06 -24.14 -22.70
C LYS A 110 11.79 -24.64 -21.28
N ASP A 111 12.08 -25.92 -21.02
CA ASP A 111 11.74 -26.58 -19.75
C ASP A 111 12.36 -25.93 -18.51
N GLU A 112 13.50 -25.24 -18.65
CA GLU A 112 14.16 -24.50 -17.58
C GLU A 112 13.42 -23.20 -17.21
N GLU A 113 12.67 -22.63 -18.16
CA GLU A 113 11.96 -21.35 -18.03
C GLU A 113 10.49 -21.53 -17.62
N LYS A 114 9.98 -22.77 -17.73
CA LYS A 114 8.58 -23.10 -17.41
C LYS A 114 8.25 -22.86 -15.95
N TYR A 115 7.08 -22.27 -15.72
CA TYR A 115 6.45 -22.23 -14.42
C TYR A 115 5.98 -23.65 -14.03
N LYS A 116 6.52 -24.20 -12.93
CA LYS A 116 6.21 -25.55 -12.43
C LYS A 116 5.39 -25.54 -11.14
N GLY A 117 4.81 -24.39 -10.80
CA GLY A 117 4.04 -24.24 -9.57
C GLY A 117 2.67 -24.89 -9.65
N GLU A 118 2.21 -25.41 -8.52
CA GLU A 118 0.88 -25.99 -8.35
C GLU A 118 -0.13 -24.94 -7.83
N PHE A 119 -1.43 -25.20 -8.04
CA PHE A 119 -2.51 -24.38 -7.50
C PHE A 119 -3.21 -25.10 -6.35
N TYR A 120 -3.22 -24.48 -5.17
CA TYR A 120 -3.74 -25.07 -3.94
C TYR A 120 -5.11 -24.53 -3.59
N LEU A 121 -6.02 -25.41 -3.17
CA LEU A 121 -7.40 -25.09 -2.83
C LEU A 121 -7.77 -25.67 -1.47
N ILE A 122 -8.76 -25.06 -0.82
CA ILE A 122 -9.35 -25.55 0.43
C ILE A 122 -10.85 -25.32 0.38
N TYR A 123 -11.62 -26.28 0.90
CA TYR A 123 -13.05 -26.06 1.10
C TYR A 123 -13.28 -24.97 2.14
N ALA A 124 -14.38 -24.23 1.98
CA ALA A 124 -14.76 -23.17 2.91
C ALA A 124 -14.81 -23.70 4.36
N LEU A 125 -14.17 -22.96 5.27
CA LEU A 125 -14.04 -23.38 6.66
C LEU A 125 -15.35 -23.30 7.45
N ASN A 126 -16.24 -22.39 7.06
CA ASN A 126 -17.54 -22.22 7.67
C ASN A 126 -18.63 -22.44 6.63
N GLU A 127 -19.30 -23.58 6.73
CA GLU A 127 -20.36 -23.97 5.81
C GLU A 127 -21.77 -23.54 6.27
N GLU A 128 -21.91 -22.97 7.46
CA GLU A 128 -23.20 -22.63 8.08
C GLU A 128 -23.78 -21.30 7.55
N ILE A 129 -22.95 -20.45 6.95
CA ILE A 129 -23.37 -19.15 6.41
C ILE A 129 -23.75 -19.24 4.93
N ALA A 130 -24.61 -18.33 4.49
CA ALA A 130 -24.96 -18.19 3.08
C ALA A 130 -23.70 -17.94 2.20
N VAL A 131 -23.64 -18.57 1.03
CA VAL A 131 -22.52 -18.43 0.08
C VAL A 131 -22.29 -16.97 -0.30
N SER A 132 -23.36 -16.18 -0.48
CA SER A 132 -23.28 -14.74 -0.79
C SER A 132 -22.60 -13.95 0.33
N ARG A 133 -22.92 -14.24 1.60
CA ARG A 133 -22.28 -13.62 2.77
C ARG A 133 -20.81 -14.02 2.89
N MET A 134 -20.49 -15.30 2.69
CA MET A 134 -19.12 -15.78 2.66
C MET A 134 -18.30 -15.06 1.58
N PHE A 135 -18.84 -15.01 0.37
CA PHE A 135 -18.24 -14.32 -0.76
C PHE A 135 -18.00 -12.85 -0.43
N SER A 136 -19.00 -12.11 0.05
CA SER A 136 -18.81 -10.69 0.39
C SER A 136 -17.75 -10.50 1.48
N GLU A 137 -17.80 -11.31 2.55
CA GLU A 137 -16.86 -11.20 3.67
C GLU A 137 -15.42 -11.47 3.24
N ILE A 138 -15.16 -12.55 2.50
CA ILE A 138 -13.82 -12.88 1.95
C ILE A 138 -13.23 -11.69 1.18
N ASN A 139 -14.07 -10.94 0.45
CA ASN A 139 -13.61 -9.83 -0.37
C ASN A 139 -13.33 -8.54 0.42
N VAL A 140 -13.86 -8.39 1.64
CA VAL A 140 -13.74 -7.15 2.44
C VAL A 140 -12.99 -7.33 3.77
N CYS A 141 -12.82 -8.56 4.26
CA CYS A 141 -12.25 -8.84 5.57
C CYS A 141 -10.74 -8.55 5.68
N THR A 142 -10.05 -8.41 4.54
CA THR A 142 -8.61 -8.14 4.52
C THR A 142 -8.34 -6.67 4.23
N ASN A 143 -7.67 -6.00 5.18
CA ASN A 143 -7.15 -4.66 4.97
C ASN A 143 -5.75 -4.72 4.34
N PRO A 144 -5.54 -4.15 3.14
CA PRO A 144 -4.21 -4.07 2.54
C PRO A 144 -3.25 -3.25 3.40
N TRP A 145 -1.98 -3.64 3.42
CA TRP A 145 -0.94 -2.86 4.11
C TRP A 145 -0.88 -1.40 3.61
N LYS A 146 -0.88 -0.48 4.56
CA LYS A 146 -0.63 0.95 4.36
C LYS A 146 0.85 1.28 4.52
N GLY A 147 1.24 2.52 4.21
CA GLY A 147 2.65 2.94 4.17
C GLY A 147 3.44 2.63 5.44
N GLY A 148 2.84 2.83 6.62
CA GLY A 148 3.47 2.52 7.91
C GLY A 148 3.65 1.02 8.20
N ASP A 149 2.85 0.15 7.59
CA ASP A 149 3.04 -1.30 7.77
C ASP A 149 4.29 -1.76 7.03
N PHE A 150 4.55 -1.20 5.84
CA PHE A 150 5.76 -1.47 5.07
C PHE A 150 7.03 -0.98 5.75
N THR A 151 6.99 0.16 6.45
CA THR A 151 8.16 0.70 7.18
C THR A 151 8.52 -0.19 8.36
N LYS A 152 7.53 -0.61 9.15
CA LYS A 152 7.72 -1.61 10.22
C LYS A 152 8.26 -2.93 9.71
N GLY A 153 7.68 -3.44 8.63
CA GLY A 153 8.15 -4.67 7.99
C GLY A 153 9.61 -4.57 7.55
N ALA A 154 9.98 -3.46 6.90
CA ALA A 154 11.37 -3.20 6.50
C ALA A 154 12.29 -3.13 7.74
N LYS A 155 11.92 -2.38 8.78
CA LYS A 155 12.71 -2.23 10.01
C LYS A 155 12.90 -3.55 10.76
N MET A 156 11.89 -4.41 10.77
CA MET A 156 11.95 -5.73 11.40
C MET A 156 13.04 -6.63 10.77
N VAL A 157 13.18 -6.57 9.45
CA VAL A 157 14.09 -7.44 8.69
C VAL A 157 15.48 -6.82 8.52
N CYS A 158 15.57 -5.51 8.27
CA CYS A 158 16.85 -4.83 8.08
C CYS A 158 17.68 -4.80 9.37
N LYS A 159 18.85 -5.44 9.36
CA LYS A 159 19.80 -5.45 10.49
C LYS A 159 20.85 -4.34 10.42
N GLU A 160 21.02 -3.76 9.24
CA GLU A 160 21.87 -2.60 9.00
C GLU A 160 21.32 -1.34 9.69
N PRO A 161 22.16 -0.48 10.31
CA PRO A 161 21.75 0.83 10.78
C PRO A 161 21.31 1.72 9.61
N LEU A 162 20.03 2.07 9.56
CA LEU A 162 19.41 2.89 8.51
C LEU A 162 18.68 4.09 9.14
N PRO A 163 19.38 5.20 9.45
CA PRO A 163 18.76 6.34 10.14
C PRO A 163 17.56 6.95 9.41
N VAL A 164 17.57 6.93 8.06
CA VAL A 164 16.43 7.40 7.25
C VAL A 164 15.22 6.50 7.46
N LEU A 165 15.41 5.17 7.54
CA LEU A 165 14.32 4.23 7.81
C LEU A 165 13.78 4.44 9.23
N ASP A 166 14.65 4.61 10.22
CA ASP A 166 14.27 4.83 11.63
C ASP A 166 13.43 6.09 11.78
N PHE A 167 13.84 7.17 11.13
CA PHE A 167 13.08 8.42 11.14
C PHE A 167 11.73 8.30 10.43
N ILE A 168 11.68 7.63 9.27
CA ILE A 168 10.42 7.39 8.56
C ILE A 168 9.48 6.52 9.38
N GLU A 169 9.97 5.44 9.99
CA GLU A 169 9.19 4.57 10.87
C GLU A 169 8.54 5.38 11.99
N LYS A 170 9.35 6.14 12.75
CA LYS A 170 8.89 7.00 13.83
C LYS A 170 7.75 7.91 13.36
N LEU A 171 7.91 8.60 12.23
CA LEU A 171 6.87 9.48 11.71
C LEU A 171 5.61 8.70 11.30
N THR A 172 5.77 7.55 10.64
CA THR A 172 4.61 6.74 10.27
C THR A 172 3.86 6.17 11.48
N ASP A 173 4.55 5.90 12.59
CA ASP A 173 3.96 5.51 13.87
C ASP A 173 3.18 6.64 14.54
N GLU A 174 3.65 7.88 14.36
CA GLU A 174 2.92 9.08 14.77
C GLU A 174 1.76 9.44 13.82
N GLY A 175 1.51 8.62 12.80
CA GLY A 175 0.40 8.75 11.86
C GLY A 175 0.68 9.59 10.63
N TYR A 176 1.95 9.92 10.34
CA TYR A 176 2.31 10.59 9.10
C TYR A 176 2.13 9.63 7.91
N PRO A 177 1.52 10.07 6.80
CA PRO A 177 1.55 9.29 5.56
C PRO A 177 2.99 9.05 5.11
N LEU A 178 3.29 7.84 4.61
CA LEU A 178 4.62 7.49 4.10
C LEU A 178 5.20 8.53 3.11
N PRO A 179 4.44 9.07 2.15
CA PRO A 179 4.97 10.11 1.25
C PRO A 179 5.42 11.36 2.00
N THR A 180 4.68 11.80 3.02
CA THR A 180 5.05 12.95 3.85
C THR A 180 6.28 12.64 4.69
N ALA A 181 6.30 11.48 5.37
CA ALA A 181 7.45 11.04 6.15
C ALA A 181 8.72 10.93 5.29
N SER A 182 8.59 10.41 4.06
CA SER A 182 9.69 10.36 3.09
C SER A 182 10.23 11.74 2.74
N LYS A 183 9.36 12.74 2.58
CA LYS A 183 9.79 14.12 2.26
C LYS A 183 10.52 14.76 3.41
N TRP A 184 10.03 14.59 4.64
CA TRP A 184 10.77 15.02 5.82
C TRP A 184 12.13 14.32 5.89
N ALA A 185 12.20 13.01 5.63
CA ALA A 185 13.45 12.26 5.75
C ALA A 185 14.47 12.57 4.64
N THR A 186 14.03 12.78 3.39
CA THR A 186 14.94 12.85 2.23
C THR A 186 14.94 14.18 1.50
N PHE A 187 14.00 15.08 1.79
CA PHE A 187 13.74 16.31 1.03
C PHE A 187 13.39 16.09 -0.46
N LYS A 188 13.04 14.85 -0.85
CA LYS A 188 12.67 14.48 -2.24
C LYS A 188 11.38 13.68 -2.33
N GLY A 189 10.99 12.96 -1.26
CA GLY A 189 9.74 12.18 -1.24
C GLY A 189 9.79 10.89 -2.05
N ASP A 190 10.98 10.35 -2.27
CA ASP A 190 11.26 9.26 -3.20
C ASP A 190 11.40 7.88 -2.54
N ILE A 191 11.07 7.77 -1.24
CA ILE A 191 10.95 6.51 -0.52
C ILE A 191 9.52 5.99 -0.63
N THR A 192 9.36 4.88 -1.35
CA THR A 192 8.05 4.31 -1.70
C THR A 192 7.77 3.01 -0.97
N LYS A 193 6.51 2.55 -0.99
CA LYS A 193 6.13 1.20 -0.50
C LYS A 193 6.97 0.11 -1.17
N LYS A 194 7.32 0.27 -2.44
CA LYS A 194 8.17 -0.68 -3.18
C LYS A 194 9.57 -0.74 -2.61
N ILE A 195 10.20 0.41 -2.32
CA ILE A 195 11.54 0.45 -1.70
C ILE A 195 11.52 -0.26 -0.34
N MET A 196 10.48 -0.05 0.46
CA MET A 196 10.31 -0.75 1.73
C MET A 196 10.11 -2.26 1.53
N ALA A 197 9.32 -2.67 0.55
CA ALA A 197 9.14 -4.08 0.20
C ALA A 197 10.43 -4.75 -0.31
N ASP A 198 11.21 -4.05 -1.13
CA ASP A 198 12.51 -4.53 -1.59
C ASP A 198 13.49 -4.66 -0.42
N ALA A 199 13.47 -3.73 0.54
CA ALA A 199 14.27 -3.81 1.76
C ALA A 199 13.91 -5.04 2.62
N MET A 200 12.61 -5.38 2.76
CA MET A 200 12.16 -6.62 3.42
C MET A 200 12.68 -7.88 2.71
N ALA A 201 12.88 -7.82 1.40
CA ALA A 201 13.47 -8.91 0.61
C ALA A 201 15.02 -8.90 0.61
N GLY A 202 15.65 -8.12 1.50
CA GLY A 202 17.11 -7.99 1.59
C GLY A 202 17.74 -7.08 0.53
N LYS A 203 16.94 -6.44 -0.34
CA LYS A 203 17.40 -5.55 -1.41
C LYS A 203 17.33 -4.10 -0.95
N ILE A 204 18.22 -3.73 -0.03
CA ILE A 204 18.25 -2.40 0.57
C ILE A 204 18.72 -1.37 -0.46
N ASN A 205 17.82 -0.43 -0.79
CA ASN A 205 18.10 0.66 -1.71
C ASN A 205 18.97 1.75 -1.06
N ASP A 206 19.96 2.28 -1.79
CA ASP A 206 20.89 3.29 -1.27
C ASP A 206 20.21 4.58 -0.80
N LYS A 207 19.00 4.89 -1.26
CA LYS A 207 18.24 6.04 -0.75
C LYS A 207 17.98 5.94 0.76
N LEU A 208 17.88 4.73 1.33
CA LEU A 208 17.74 4.53 2.78
C LEU A 208 19.06 4.77 3.54
N ARG A 209 20.20 4.76 2.85
CA ARG A 209 21.53 5.05 3.41
C ARG A 209 21.90 6.53 3.34
N LYS A 210 21.26 7.29 2.44
CA LYS A 210 21.59 8.70 2.18
C LYS A 210 20.97 9.62 3.23
N THR A 211 21.80 10.12 4.15
CA THR A 211 21.36 10.97 5.27
C THR A 211 21.43 12.47 4.98
N ASN A 212 21.80 12.89 3.77
CA ASN A 212 21.98 14.31 3.41
C ASN A 212 20.74 15.17 3.70
N GLY A 213 19.54 14.62 3.45
CA GLY A 213 18.26 15.29 3.73
C GLY A 213 17.79 15.16 5.18
N LEU A 214 18.27 14.15 5.91
CA LEU A 214 17.71 13.75 7.21
C LEU A 214 17.84 14.85 8.26
N LYS A 215 19.07 15.38 8.44
CA LYS A 215 19.31 16.45 9.42
C LYS A 215 18.51 17.72 9.12
N ARG A 216 18.26 18.01 7.83
CA ARG A 216 17.46 19.19 7.42
C ARG A 216 16.00 19.00 7.83
N GLY A 217 15.46 17.84 7.49
CA GLY A 217 14.11 17.45 7.87
C GLY A 217 13.87 17.43 9.37
N GLU A 218 14.77 16.83 10.14
CA GLU A 218 14.68 16.77 11.60
C GLU A 218 14.64 18.16 12.23
N ARG A 219 15.53 19.06 11.80
CA ARG A 219 15.60 20.44 12.32
C ARG A 219 14.33 21.22 11.99
N LEU A 220 13.88 21.17 10.74
CA LEU A 220 12.69 21.88 10.29
C LEU A 220 11.41 21.34 10.95
N LEU A 221 11.26 20.01 11.01
CA LEU A 221 10.11 19.40 11.64
C LEU A 221 10.06 19.72 13.13
N LYS A 222 11.22 19.68 13.82
CA LYS A 222 11.30 20.08 15.23
C LYS A 222 10.83 21.53 15.42
N ALA A 223 11.41 22.48 14.68
CA ALA A 223 11.04 23.89 14.76
C ALA A 223 9.55 24.13 14.47
N ALA A 224 9.02 23.51 13.41
CA ALA A 224 7.60 23.62 13.07
C ALA A 224 6.70 23.00 14.15
N SER A 225 7.12 21.89 14.77
CA SER A 225 6.32 21.18 15.78
C SER A 225 6.15 21.89 17.12
N GLU A 226 6.95 22.92 17.37
CA GLU A 226 6.81 23.77 18.57
C GLU A 226 5.57 24.67 18.47
N HIS A 227 5.14 25.02 17.25
CA HIS A 227 4.08 26.01 17.00
C HIS A 227 2.90 25.49 16.19
N LEU A 228 3.08 24.43 15.41
CA LEU A 228 2.05 23.84 14.54
C LEU A 228 1.64 22.45 15.02
N SER A 229 0.34 22.18 14.98
CA SER A 229 -0.22 20.87 15.32
C SER A 229 0.24 19.76 14.37
N LYS A 230 0.27 18.53 14.90
CA LYS A 230 0.58 17.32 14.13
C LYS A 230 -0.29 17.16 12.89
N GLU A 231 -1.55 17.60 12.91
CA GLU A 231 -2.43 17.49 11.74
C GLU A 231 -1.95 18.33 10.56
N VAL A 232 -1.37 19.51 10.81
CA VAL A 232 -0.71 20.32 9.76
C VAL A 232 0.58 19.66 9.31
N LEU A 233 1.40 19.16 10.23
CA LEU A 233 2.71 18.56 9.91
C LEU A 233 2.62 17.24 9.13
N LYS A 234 1.56 16.46 9.36
CA LYS A 234 1.24 15.24 8.60
C LYS A 234 0.82 15.55 7.16
N SER A 235 0.34 16.76 6.90
CA SER A 235 0.06 17.21 5.54
C SER A 235 1.36 17.36 4.75
N ARG A 236 1.30 17.03 3.47
CA ARG A 236 2.40 17.28 2.54
C ARG A 236 2.66 18.77 2.29
N THR A 237 1.68 19.63 2.51
CA THR A 237 1.71 21.05 2.13
C THR A 237 2.92 21.79 2.73
N LEU A 238 3.15 21.64 4.03
CA LEU A 238 4.22 22.38 4.72
C LEU A 238 5.61 21.98 4.24
N ILE A 239 5.86 20.68 4.14
CA ILE A 239 7.15 20.17 3.69
C ILE A 239 7.35 20.39 2.18
N ASP A 240 6.29 20.33 1.38
CA ASP A 240 6.38 20.67 -0.05
C ASP A 240 6.76 22.14 -0.25
N TRP A 241 6.17 23.04 0.55
CA TRP A 241 6.55 24.46 0.55
C TRP A 241 8.01 24.64 0.95
N ALA A 242 8.46 24.04 2.05
CA ALA A 242 9.86 24.16 2.49
C ALA A 242 10.87 23.54 1.49
N ILE A 243 10.51 22.43 0.84
CA ILE A 243 11.32 21.84 -0.25
C ILE A 243 11.39 22.79 -1.43
N LYS A 244 10.26 23.42 -1.80
CA LYS A 244 10.22 24.39 -2.89
C LYS A 244 11.18 25.56 -2.63
N GLU A 245 11.09 26.20 -1.47
CA GLU A 245 12.00 27.30 -1.10
C GLU A 245 13.47 26.87 -1.12
N TYR A 246 13.77 25.63 -0.73
CA TYR A 246 15.12 25.08 -0.76
C TYR A 246 15.62 24.79 -2.20
N GLU A 247 14.77 24.28 -3.09
CA GLU A 247 15.16 23.96 -4.47
C GLU A 247 15.25 25.19 -5.36
N GLU A 248 14.51 26.27 -5.06
CA GLU A 248 14.61 27.56 -5.75
C GLU A 248 15.88 28.36 -5.37
N ALA A 249 16.56 27.98 -4.28
CA ALA A 249 17.79 28.61 -3.84
C ALA A 249 19.02 28.13 -4.63
N ASP A 250 19.97 29.04 -4.86
CA ASP A 250 21.27 28.68 -5.41
C ASP A 250 22.02 27.70 -4.49
N ASP A 251 22.87 26.85 -5.07
CA ASP A 251 23.56 25.79 -4.30
C ASP A 251 24.39 26.34 -3.13
N GLU A 252 24.98 27.53 -3.29
CA GLU A 252 25.74 28.23 -2.25
C GLU A 252 24.84 28.73 -1.11
N GLN A 253 23.57 29.02 -1.40
CA GLN A 253 22.60 29.59 -0.47
C GLN A 253 21.75 28.54 0.24
N LYS A 254 21.70 27.30 -0.26
CA LYS A 254 20.87 26.21 0.29
C LYS A 254 21.05 25.98 1.79
N VAL A 255 22.26 26.12 2.32
CA VAL A 255 22.51 26.00 3.77
C VAL A 255 21.87 27.17 4.53
N SER A 256 22.02 28.40 4.01
CA SER A 256 21.41 29.60 4.58
C SER A 256 19.89 29.52 4.57
N VAL A 257 19.29 29.08 3.46
CA VAL A 257 17.83 28.91 3.35
C VAL A 257 17.29 27.93 4.37
N ILE A 258 17.94 26.79 4.61
CA ILE A 258 17.49 25.86 5.67
C ILE A 258 17.56 26.53 7.05
N ASN A 259 18.62 27.28 7.34
CA ASN A 259 18.72 27.98 8.63
C ASN A 259 17.64 29.08 8.77
N SER A 260 17.37 29.82 7.71
CA SER A 260 16.31 30.82 7.64
C SER A 260 14.93 30.20 7.86
N LEU A 261 14.63 29.09 7.18
CA LEU A 261 13.38 28.35 7.35
C LEU A 261 13.21 27.81 8.78
N VAL A 262 14.29 27.30 9.39
CA VAL A 262 14.26 26.87 10.80
C VAL A 262 13.94 28.06 11.71
N GLY A 263 14.62 29.19 11.53
CA GLY A 263 14.36 30.41 12.32
C GLY A 263 12.96 30.98 12.12
N PHE A 264 12.45 30.94 10.88
CA PHE A 264 11.07 31.29 10.55
C PHE A 264 10.06 30.43 11.32
N PHE A 265 10.19 29.10 11.25
CA PHE A 265 9.27 28.22 11.99
C PHE A 265 9.37 28.41 13.51
N SER A 266 10.59 28.55 14.05
CA SER A 266 10.78 28.80 15.49
C SER A 266 10.26 30.16 15.97
N SER A 267 10.08 31.13 15.08
CA SER A 267 9.58 32.47 15.40
C SER A 267 8.09 32.68 15.07
N LEU A 268 7.38 31.63 14.64
CA LEU A 268 5.96 31.73 14.35
C LEU A 268 5.19 32.18 15.61
N SER A 269 4.48 33.30 15.50
CA SER A 269 3.58 33.73 16.57
C SER A 269 2.35 32.81 16.64
N LYS A 270 1.70 32.79 17.80
CA LYS A 270 0.46 32.03 18.00
C LYS A 270 -0.61 32.41 16.97
N GLU A 271 -0.75 33.70 16.66
CA GLU A 271 -1.73 34.20 15.70
C GLU A 271 -1.44 33.74 14.27
N LYS A 272 -0.17 33.70 13.86
CA LYS A 272 0.24 33.19 12.54
C LYS A 272 0.04 31.67 12.44
N ALA A 273 0.42 30.93 13.49
CA ALA A 273 0.18 29.50 13.58
C ALA A 273 -1.32 29.17 13.48
N GLU A 274 -2.17 29.85 14.25
CA GLU A 274 -3.63 29.65 14.21
C GLU A 274 -4.24 29.91 12.82
N GLN A 275 -3.73 30.89 12.06
CA GLN A 275 -4.18 31.14 10.69
C GLN A 275 -3.88 29.98 9.76
N ILE A 276 -2.69 29.38 9.88
CA ILE A 276 -2.29 28.20 9.10
C ILE A 276 -3.18 27.00 9.47
N GLU A 277 -3.40 26.76 10.76
CA GLU A 277 -4.18 25.63 11.25
C GLU A 277 -5.66 25.69 10.84
N LYS A 278 -6.25 26.89 10.94
CA LYS A 278 -7.66 27.14 10.63
C LYS A 278 -7.93 27.28 9.13
N ALA A 279 -6.90 27.25 8.28
CA ALA A 279 -7.05 27.35 6.84
C ALA A 279 -7.97 26.24 6.28
N LYS A 280 -8.95 26.64 5.47
CA LYS A 280 -9.92 25.77 4.80
C LYS A 280 -10.06 26.18 3.35
N GLY A 281 -10.18 25.19 2.47
CA GLY A 281 -10.48 25.45 1.06
C GLY A 281 -11.88 26.02 0.87
N GLN A 282 -12.07 26.74 -0.23
CA GLN A 282 -13.34 27.34 -0.62
C GLN A 282 -13.97 26.52 -1.75
N ARG A 283 -15.29 26.29 -1.67
CA ARG A 283 -16.01 25.57 -2.72
C ARG A 283 -15.98 26.40 -4.02
N GLY A 284 -15.40 25.85 -5.08
CA GLY A 284 -15.25 26.54 -6.37
C GLY A 284 -14.18 27.64 -6.39
N GLY A 285 -13.35 27.72 -5.36
CA GLY A 285 -12.26 28.69 -5.24
C GLY A 285 -10.94 28.04 -4.82
N ASP A 286 -10.15 28.77 -4.04
CA ASP A 286 -8.84 28.31 -3.60
C ASP A 286 -8.90 27.03 -2.77
N THR A 287 -7.97 26.13 -3.04
CA THR A 287 -7.78 24.94 -2.22
C THR A 287 -7.17 25.30 -0.87
N LYS A 288 -7.33 24.42 0.13
CA LYS A 288 -6.65 24.57 1.44
C LYS A 288 -5.13 24.71 1.27
N GLU A 289 -4.55 23.94 0.34
CA GLU A 289 -3.12 23.98 0.05
C GLU A 289 -2.67 25.35 -0.49
N THR A 290 -3.40 25.90 -1.46
CA THR A 290 -3.15 27.23 -2.02
C THR A 290 -3.17 28.32 -0.95
N ILE A 291 -4.17 28.27 -0.06
CA ILE A 291 -4.30 29.24 1.03
C ILE A 291 -3.13 29.15 2.00
N ILE A 292 -2.75 27.94 2.41
CA ILE A 292 -1.61 27.72 3.31
C ILE A 292 -0.31 28.21 2.66
N ASN A 293 -0.05 27.88 1.40
CA ASN A 293 1.17 28.32 0.71
C ASN A 293 1.26 29.86 0.63
N ARG A 294 0.13 30.54 0.38
CA ARG A 294 0.10 32.01 0.38
C ARG A 294 0.39 32.60 1.76
N LEU A 295 -0.16 32.01 2.82
CA LEU A 295 0.16 32.41 4.20
C LEU A 295 1.65 32.21 4.52
N LEU A 296 2.20 31.05 4.16
CA LEU A 296 3.61 30.74 4.38
C LEU A 296 4.53 31.72 3.65
N ASN A 297 4.28 31.99 2.37
CA ASN A 297 5.03 32.99 1.59
C ASN A 297 5.01 34.36 2.28
N ASN A 298 3.82 34.86 2.64
CA ASN A 298 3.67 36.17 3.26
C ASN A 298 4.40 36.24 4.62
N PHE A 299 4.21 35.23 5.47
CA PHE A 299 4.83 35.22 6.80
C PHE A 299 6.35 35.05 6.73
N TYR A 300 6.84 34.28 5.76
CA TYR A 300 8.28 34.09 5.54
C TYR A 300 8.94 35.36 5.01
N GLU A 301 8.30 36.06 4.07
CA GLU A 301 8.79 37.36 3.56
C GLU A 301 8.87 38.41 4.67
N GLN A 302 7.86 38.50 5.54
CA GLN A 302 7.93 39.39 6.71
C GLN A 302 9.08 39.01 7.65
N TYR A 303 9.30 37.72 7.86
CA TYR A 303 10.41 37.24 8.69
C TYR A 303 11.76 37.65 8.10
N THR A 304 12.00 37.40 6.81
CA THR A 304 13.28 37.73 6.17
C THR A 304 13.54 39.24 6.16
N GLN A 305 12.52 40.07 5.90
CA GLN A 305 12.64 41.53 5.98
C GLN A 305 13.04 42.00 7.39
N SER A 306 12.45 41.42 8.44
CA SER A 306 12.78 41.78 9.82
C SER A 306 14.23 41.44 10.21
N GLN A 307 14.81 40.39 9.61
CA GLN A 307 16.20 40.00 9.85
C GLN A 307 17.18 40.95 9.14
N SER A 308 16.84 41.45 7.94
CA SER A 308 17.70 42.42 7.24
C SER A 308 17.76 43.78 7.94
N THR A 309 16.68 44.22 8.58
CA THR A 309 16.65 45.52 9.28
C THR A 309 17.39 45.54 10.61
N SER A 310 17.65 44.38 11.24
CA SER A 310 18.34 44.33 12.54
C SER A 310 19.87 44.21 12.42
N THR A 311 20.42 44.10 11.20
CA THR A 311 21.86 44.06 10.94
C THR A 311 22.47 45.43 10.60
N ASP A 312 21.63 46.46 10.46
CA ASP A 312 22.03 47.84 10.12
C ASP A 312 22.00 48.81 11.34
N GLU A 313 21.85 48.30 12.56
CA GLU A 313 22.01 49.02 13.84
C GLU A 313 23.22 48.50 14.63
#